data_AF-A0AAU1GSI1-F1
#
_entry.id   AF-A0AAU1GSI1-F1
#
_cell.length_a   1.000
_cell.length_b   1.000
_cell.length_c   1.000
_cell.angle_alpha   90.00
_cell.angle_beta   90.00
_cell.angle_gamma   90.00
#
_symmetry.space_group_name_H-M   'P 1'
#
loop_
_entity.id
_entity.type
_entity.pdbx_description
1 polymer ?
#
loop_
_entity_poly.entity_id
_entity_poly.type
_entity_poly.pdbx_seq_one_letter_code
_entity_poly.pdbx_strand_id
1 'polypeptide(L)'
;MNSHGSPGREACDRLVADLVVEALTERGISAPDAGDLVGNAELRSLDIALLGLNSLDWTALASRIEEASGTEIPDQVLVRPESRCVAGWGEAVFAARNLVPENTNAHEKKGWDA
;
A
#
# COMPACT_ATOMS: atom_id res chain seq x y z
N MET A 1 -4.81 -16.10 19.87
CA MET A 1 -3.59 -16.19 19.05
C MET A 1 -3.47 -14.86 18.34
N ASN A 2 -2.70 -13.93 18.92
CA ASN A 2 -2.59 -12.58 18.41
C ASN A 2 -1.37 -12.53 17.50
N SER A 3 -1.60 -12.57 16.20
CA SER A 3 -0.58 -12.20 15.22
C SER A 3 -0.32 -10.72 15.40
N HIS A 4 0.64 -10.37 16.26
CA HIS A 4 1.21 -9.02 16.27
C HIS A 4 1.86 -8.83 14.90
N GLY A 5 1.11 -8.22 13.99
CA GLY A 5 1.70 -7.65 12.79
C GLY A 5 2.86 -6.77 13.23
N SER A 6 4.01 -6.88 12.56
CA SER A 6 5.13 -5.98 12.82
C SER A 6 4.59 -4.55 12.88
N PRO A 7 4.99 -3.70 13.84
CA PRO A 7 4.42 -2.36 14.00
C PRO A 7 4.53 -1.51 12.71
N GLY A 8 5.56 -1.75 11.89
CA GLY A 8 5.69 -1.12 10.57
C GLY A 8 4.66 -1.60 9.55
N ARG A 9 4.12 -2.81 9.70
CA ARG A 9 3.12 -3.37 8.80
C ARG A 9 1.74 -2.77 9.05
N GLU A 10 1.31 -2.71 10.30
CA GLU A 10 0.03 -2.11 10.67
C GLU A 10 -0.02 -0.63 10.28
N ALA A 11 1.11 0.09 10.38
CA ALA A 11 1.22 1.46 9.90
C ALA A 11 1.02 1.59 8.38
N CYS A 12 1.47 0.61 7.58
CA CYS A 12 1.24 0.61 6.13
C CYS A 12 -0.22 0.29 5.79
N ASP A 13 -0.81 -0.70 6.47
CA ASP A 13 -2.25 -0.99 6.33
C ASP A 13 -3.09 0.25 6.70
N ARG A 14 -2.70 0.97 7.78
CA ARG A 14 -3.39 2.18 8.22
C ARG A 14 -3.29 3.33 7.23
N LEU A 15 -2.10 3.59 6.68
CA LEU A 15 -1.91 4.60 5.63
C LEU A 15 -2.84 4.34 4.44
N VAL A 16 -2.90 3.10 3.97
CA VAL A 16 -3.78 2.70 2.87
C VAL A 16 -5.24 2.90 3.26
N ALA A 17 -5.65 2.45 4.46
CA ALA A 17 -7.02 2.60 4.94
C ALA A 17 -7.46 4.07 5.02
N ASP A 18 -6.63 4.95 5.58
CA ASP A 18 -6.94 6.39 5.69
C ASP A 18 -7.17 6.99 4.29
N LEU A 19 -6.32 6.66 3.31
CA LEU A 19 -6.45 7.16 1.93
C LEU A 19 -7.65 6.55 1.18
N VAL A 20 -8.02 5.29 1.46
CA VAL A 20 -9.26 4.68 0.94
C VAL A 20 -10.48 5.45 1.46
N VAL A 21 -10.51 5.75 2.76
CA VAL A 21 -11.61 6.51 3.38
C VAL A 21 -11.72 7.91 2.79
N GLU A 22 -10.58 8.58 2.59
CA GLU A 22 -10.52 9.90 1.95
C GLU A 22 -11.07 9.85 0.53
N ALA A 23 -10.62 8.89 -0.30
CA ALA A 23 -11.10 8.71 -1.66
C ALA A 23 -12.61 8.42 -1.72
N LEU A 24 -13.13 7.57 -0.84
CA LEU A 24 -14.58 7.31 -0.77
C LEU A 24 -15.37 8.59 -0.41
N THR A 25 -14.87 9.33 0.58
CA THR A 25 -15.49 10.58 1.06
C THR A 25 -15.53 11.65 -0.02
N GLU A 26 -14.44 11.82 -0.77
CA GLU A 26 -14.35 12.75 -1.92
C GLU A 26 -15.37 12.44 -3.02
N ARG A 27 -15.75 11.16 -3.16
CA ARG A 27 -16.77 10.71 -4.12
C ARG A 27 -18.19 10.76 -3.55
N GLY A 28 -18.35 11.20 -2.30
CA GLY A 28 -19.64 11.22 -1.60
C GLY A 28 -20.17 9.83 -1.24
N ILE A 29 -19.28 8.83 -1.18
CA ILE A 29 -19.60 7.45 -0.82
C ILE A 29 -19.42 7.30 0.70
N SER A 30 -20.36 6.61 1.34
CA SER A 30 -20.23 6.30 2.77
C SER A 30 -19.01 5.39 3.00
N ALA A 31 -18.02 5.89 3.74
CA ALA A 31 -16.81 5.17 4.07
C ALA A 31 -16.88 4.55 5.48
N PRO A 32 -16.38 3.32 5.70
CA PRO A 32 -16.07 2.84 7.05
C PRO A 32 -15.00 3.70 7.72
N ASP A 33 -14.84 3.60 9.05
CA ASP A 33 -13.66 4.18 9.70
C ASP A 33 -12.38 3.42 9.28
N ALA A 34 -11.26 4.14 9.17
CA ALA A 34 -10.00 3.52 8.79
C ALA A 34 -9.51 2.48 9.83
N GLY A 35 -9.84 2.67 11.11
CA GLY A 35 -9.61 1.69 12.16
C GLY A 35 -10.42 0.42 11.97
N ASP A 36 -11.67 0.53 11.50
CA ASP A 36 -12.50 -0.63 11.17
C ASP A 36 -11.95 -1.38 9.96
N LEU A 37 -11.49 -0.67 8.93
CA LEU A 37 -10.85 -1.28 7.75
C LEU A 37 -9.60 -2.08 8.11
N VAL A 38 -8.79 -1.60 9.06
CA VAL A 38 -7.57 -2.32 9.50
C VAL A 38 -7.91 -3.43 10.50
N GLY A 39 -8.84 -3.17 11.43
CA GLY A 39 -9.17 -4.06 12.53
C GLY A 39 -10.07 -5.24 12.16
N ASN A 40 -10.83 -5.13 11.06
CA ASN A 40 -11.72 -6.19 10.58
C ASN A 40 -11.09 -6.93 9.39
N ALA A 41 -10.78 -8.22 9.56
CA ALA A 41 -10.12 -9.03 8.55
C ALA A 41 -10.92 -9.16 7.23
N GLU A 42 -12.24 -9.15 7.28
CA GLU A 42 -13.10 -9.21 6.10
C GLU A 42 -13.03 -7.89 5.33
N LEU A 43 -13.18 -6.75 6.03
CA LEU A 43 -13.05 -5.43 5.41
C LEU A 43 -11.64 -5.19 4.87
N ARG A 44 -10.61 -5.63 5.59
CA ARG A 44 -9.22 -5.49 5.19
C ARG A 44 -8.89 -6.23 3.90
N SER A 45 -9.63 -7.31 3.62
CA SER A 45 -9.46 -8.16 2.44
C SER A 45 -10.48 -7.86 1.34
N LEU A 46 -11.39 -6.91 1.56
CA LEU A 46 -12.42 -6.53 0.61
C LEU A 46 -11.81 -5.78 -0.57
N ASP A 47 -12.18 -6.19 -1.79
CA ASP A 47 -11.77 -5.50 -3.00
C ASP A 47 -12.31 -4.05 -2.99
N ILE A 48 -11.41 -3.09 -3.12
CA ILE A 48 -11.70 -1.65 -3.11
C ILE A 48 -12.67 -1.27 -4.24
N ALA A 49 -12.66 -1.97 -5.38
CA ALA A 49 -13.62 -1.72 -6.45
C ALA A 49 -15.07 -2.03 -6.04
N LEU A 50 -15.28 -2.90 -5.04
CA LEU A 50 -16.61 -3.21 -4.50
C LEU A 50 -17.13 -2.11 -3.57
N LEU A 51 -16.27 -1.17 -3.17
CA LEU A 51 -16.65 -0.01 -2.35
C LEU A 51 -17.22 1.15 -3.19
N GLY A 52 -17.39 0.96 -4.50
CA GLY A 52 -17.98 1.96 -5.39
C GLY A 52 -16.98 2.93 -6.03
N LEU A 53 -15.68 2.75 -5.79
CA LEU A 53 -14.64 3.40 -6.57
C LEU A 53 -14.59 2.76 -7.96
N ASN A 54 -14.50 3.57 -9.01
CA ASN A 54 -14.29 3.08 -10.38
C ASN A 54 -12.80 2.97 -10.72
N SER A 55 -12.47 2.48 -11.92
CA SER A 55 -11.08 2.20 -12.29
C SER A 55 -10.15 3.39 -12.28
N LEU A 56 -10.66 4.57 -12.63
CA LEU A 56 -9.89 5.80 -12.53
C LEU A 56 -9.68 6.20 -11.06
N ASP A 57 -10.70 6.03 -10.22
CA ASP A 57 -10.65 6.41 -8.81
C ASP A 57 -9.59 5.57 -8.06
N TRP A 58 -9.59 4.24 -8.21
CA TRP A 58 -8.62 3.40 -7.50
C TRP A 58 -7.21 3.49 -8.08
N THR A 59 -7.05 3.81 -9.37
CA THR A 59 -5.72 4.11 -9.94
C THR A 59 -5.18 5.44 -9.39
N ALA A 60 -6.00 6.48 -9.29
CA ALA A 60 -5.58 7.74 -8.66
C ALA A 60 -5.25 7.56 -7.18
N LEU A 61 -6.01 6.71 -6.48
CA LEU A 61 -5.72 6.34 -5.09
C LEU A 61 -4.37 5.62 -4.97
N ALA A 62 -4.04 4.70 -5.88
CA ALA A 62 -2.74 4.05 -5.91
C ALA A 62 -1.61 5.07 -5.98
N SER A 63 -1.67 6.03 -6.91
CA SER A 63 -0.66 7.10 -7.03
C SER A 63 -0.54 7.94 -5.75
N ARG A 64 -1.65 8.27 -5.08
CA ARG A 64 -1.62 8.97 -3.78
C ARG A 64 -0.91 8.16 -2.69
N ILE A 65 -1.14 6.85 -2.65
CA ILE A 65 -0.46 5.96 -1.71
C ILE A 65 1.03 5.92 -2.02
N GLU A 66 1.42 5.84 -3.28
CA GLU A 66 2.82 5.84 -3.70
C GLU A 66 3.53 7.14 -3.30
N GLU A 67 2.91 8.28 -3.55
CA GLU A 67 3.39 9.61 -3.14
C GLU A 67 3.52 9.72 -1.61
N ALA A 68 2.51 9.30 -0.86
CA ALA A 68 2.52 9.36 0.60
C ALA A 68 3.50 8.36 1.23
N SER A 69 3.70 7.21 0.58
CA SER A 69 4.54 6.15 1.11
C SER A 69 6.00 6.24 0.70
N GLY A 70 6.30 6.94 -0.39
CA GLY A 70 7.61 6.97 -1.05
C GLY A 70 7.96 5.66 -1.76
N THR A 71 6.96 4.84 -2.10
CA THR A 71 7.16 3.50 -2.69
C THR A 71 6.24 3.26 -3.88
N GLU A 72 6.65 2.39 -4.80
CA GLU A 72 5.84 1.96 -5.94
C GLU A 72 5.04 0.70 -5.60
N ILE A 73 3.75 0.66 -5.94
CA ILE A 73 2.89 -0.51 -5.76
C ILE A 73 2.93 -1.34 -7.05
N PRO A 74 3.25 -2.65 -7.00
CA PRO A 74 3.29 -3.49 -8.19
C PRO A 74 1.92 -3.54 -8.90
N ASP A 75 1.91 -3.40 -10.23
CA ASP A 75 0.69 -3.41 -11.06
C ASP A 75 -0.25 -4.59 -10.77
N GLN A 76 0.32 -5.77 -10.53
CA GLN A 76 -0.43 -6.99 -10.20
C GLN A 76 -1.29 -6.85 -8.94
N VAL A 77 -0.87 -6.02 -7.98
CA VAL A 77 -1.59 -5.73 -6.74
C VAL A 77 -2.70 -4.70 -6.99
N LEU A 78 -2.54 -3.83 -7.99
CA LEU A 78 -3.53 -2.83 -8.39
C LEU A 78 -4.68 -3.42 -9.21
N VAL A 79 -4.44 -4.48 -9.99
CA VAL A 79 -5.44 -5.02 -10.93
C VAL A 79 -6.10 -6.32 -10.47
N ARG A 80 -5.46 -7.11 -9.60
CA ARG A 80 -6.03 -8.39 -9.15
C ARG A 80 -7.02 -8.15 -8.01
N PRO A 81 -8.29 -8.56 -8.14
CA PRO A 81 -9.31 -8.36 -7.11
C PRO A 81 -8.89 -8.88 -5.73
N GLU A 82 -8.16 -9.99 -5.68
CA GLU A 82 -7.72 -10.64 -4.43
C GLU A 82 -6.64 -9.83 -3.69
N SER A 83 -5.96 -8.93 -4.41
CA SER A 83 -4.87 -8.09 -3.88
C SER A 83 -5.21 -6.60 -3.89
N ARG A 84 -6.29 -6.19 -4.58
CA ARG A 84 -6.81 -4.82 -4.62
C ARG A 84 -7.61 -4.50 -3.36
N CYS A 85 -6.97 -4.65 -2.22
CA CYS A 85 -7.56 -4.49 -0.89
C CYS A 85 -6.53 -3.84 0.04
N VAL A 86 -6.99 -3.38 1.21
CA VAL A 86 -6.11 -2.74 2.21
C VAL A 86 -4.96 -3.66 2.60
N ALA A 87 -5.22 -4.96 2.80
CA ALA A 87 -4.18 -5.93 3.13
C ALA A 87 -3.17 -6.12 1.99
N GLY A 88 -3.62 -6.19 0.74
CA GLY A 88 -2.70 -6.39 -0.39
C GLY A 88 -1.83 -5.17 -0.64
N TRP A 89 -2.42 -3.98 -0.58
CA TRP A 89 -1.72 -2.71 -0.82
C TRP A 89 -0.79 -2.37 0.35
N GLY A 90 -1.22 -2.61 1.59
CA GLY A 90 -0.36 -2.44 2.77
C GLY A 90 0.85 -3.39 2.77
N GLU A 91 0.72 -4.61 2.23
CA GLU A 91 1.85 -5.52 2.02
C GLU A 91 2.80 -4.98 0.98
N ALA A 92 2.28 -4.52 -0.17
CA ALA A 92 3.11 -3.98 -1.23
C ALA A 92 3.96 -2.80 -0.73
N VAL A 93 3.33 -1.85 -0.02
CA VAL A 93 4.03 -0.71 0.58
C VAL A 93 5.05 -1.17 1.61
N PHE A 94 4.68 -2.08 2.52
CA PHE A 94 5.60 -2.61 3.52
C PHE A 94 6.82 -3.30 2.88
N ALA A 95 6.59 -4.19 1.92
CA ALA A 95 7.63 -4.90 1.21
C ALA A 95 8.56 -3.91 0.47
N ALA A 96 8.00 -2.96 -0.29
CA ALA A 96 8.79 -1.97 -1.02
C ALA A 96 9.68 -1.12 -0.09
N ARG A 97 9.18 -0.73 1.09
CA ARG A 97 9.97 0.00 2.10
C ARG A 97 11.13 -0.80 2.67
N ASN A 98 10.98 -2.12 2.77
CA ASN A 98 12.01 -3.01 3.30
C ASN A 98 12.93 -3.60 2.22
N LEU A 99 12.61 -3.40 0.94
CA LEU A 99 13.42 -3.83 -0.20
C LEU A 99 14.52 -2.84 -0.58
N VAL A 100 14.65 -1.69 0.10
CA VAL A 100 15.76 -0.74 -0.12
C VAL A 100 17.08 -1.49 0.05
N PRO A 101 17.85 -1.74 -1.04
CA PRO A 101 19.16 -2.34 -0.91
C PRO A 101 20.08 -1.31 -0.26
N GLU A 102 20.82 -1.74 0.74
CA GLU A 102 22.04 -1.08 1.20
C GLU A 102 23.00 -0.97 0.00
N ASN A 103 22.88 0.09 -0.80
CA ASN A 103 23.82 0.38 -1.88
C ASN A 103 24.55 1.67 -1.55
N THR A 104 25.27 1.64 -0.42
CA THR A 104 26.34 2.58 -0.14
C THR A 104 27.63 1.76 -0.08
N ASN A 105 28.59 2.13 -0.93
CA ASN A 105 29.99 1.67 -0.99
C ASN A 105 30.32 0.51 -1.96
N ALA A 106 30.48 0.85 -3.24
CA ALA A 106 31.53 0.26 -4.06
C ALA A 106 32.17 1.33 -4.95
N HIS A 107 32.65 2.40 -4.31
CA HIS A 107 33.58 3.33 -4.93
C HIS A 107 35.00 2.87 -4.58
N GLU A 108 35.52 1.84 -5.24
CA GLU A 108 36.96 1.57 -5.20
C GLU A 108 37.51 1.27 -6.60
N LYS A 109 38.28 2.25 -7.07
CA LYS A 109 39.06 2.26 -8.30
C LYS A 109 40.02 1.08 -8.32
N LYS A 110 40.05 0.31 -9.40
CA LYS A 110 41.27 -0.35 -9.89
C LYS A 110 41.29 -0.36 -11.42
N GLY A 111 41.51 0.81 -12.00
CA GLY A 111 42.23 0.92 -13.26
C GLY A 111 43.71 1.01 -12.93
N TRP A 112 44.45 -0.07 -13.11
CA TRP A 112 45.91 -0.02 -13.28
C TRP A 112 46.15 -0.26 -14.76
N ASP A 113 46.34 0.81 -15.50
CA ASP A 113 46.86 0.77 -16.87
C ASP A 113 48.35 0.37 -16.84
N ALA A 114 48.67 -0.54 -17.77
CA ALA A 114 49.96 -0.86 -18.41
C ALA A 114 51.28 -0.65 -17.64
#